data_AF-A0A8T4G6J6-F1
#
_entry.id   AF-A0A8T4G6J6-F1
#
_cell.length_a   1.000
_cell.length_b   1.000
_cell.length_c   1.000
_cell.angle_alpha   90.00
_cell.angle_beta   90.00
_cell.angle_gamma   90.00
#
_symmetry.space_group_name_H-M   'P 1'
#
loop_
_entity.id
_entity.type
_entity.pdbx_description
1 polymer ?
#
loop_
_entity_poly.entity_id
_entity_poly.type
_entity_poly.pdbx_seq_one_letter_code
_entity_poly.pdbx_strand_id
1 'polypeptide(L)'
;MKHLEFKRRYAKALIEGKKKLTIRKWTNLKEGDEVLVHSGGKIIGKARILSVQKKHITDITDEEARLDGFRDAEELRREIEKIGYDGEVYLIHFDFEPLEAVNPHNLYYGDADLEEIARKSLEHLELDERDRRVLETFLKYGSIRRAARKLGGARKRGEIRKVLRKCYRELMERGLT
;
A
#
# COMPACT_ATOMS: atom_id res chain seq x y z
N MET A 1 1.26 -6.04 -8.39
CA MET A 1 0.85 -4.63 -8.57
C MET A 1 1.49 -3.77 -7.49
N LYS A 2 2.01 -2.59 -7.85
CA LYS A 2 2.55 -1.62 -6.89
C LYS A 2 1.41 -0.77 -6.31
N HIS A 3 1.67 -0.12 -5.18
CA HIS A 3 0.66 0.64 -4.44
C HIS A 3 1.18 2.03 -4.07
N LEU A 4 0.30 3.03 -4.16
CA LEU A 4 0.54 4.40 -3.75
C LEU A 4 -0.46 4.80 -2.67
N GLU A 5 -0.01 4.82 -1.43
CA GLU A 5 -0.86 5.07 -0.26
C GLU A 5 -0.90 6.55 0.14
N PHE A 6 -2.09 7.07 0.44
CA PHE A 6 -2.33 8.43 0.92
C PHE A 6 -3.12 8.43 2.22
N LYS A 7 -2.93 9.49 3.02
CA LYS A 7 -3.78 9.78 4.18
C LYS A 7 -5.21 10.09 3.70
N ARG A 8 -6.22 9.69 4.49
CA ARG A 8 -7.66 9.87 4.19
C ARG A 8 -8.02 11.30 3.79
N ARG A 9 -7.40 12.32 4.41
CA ARG A 9 -7.62 13.74 4.11
C ARG A 9 -7.41 14.10 2.63
N TYR A 10 -6.56 13.36 1.91
CA TYR A 10 -6.24 13.61 0.51
C TYR A 10 -7.20 12.94 -0.47
N ALA A 11 -8.13 12.08 -0.02
CA ALA A 11 -9.05 11.36 -0.90
C ALA A 11 -9.84 12.31 -1.82
N LYS A 12 -10.42 13.37 -1.26
CA LYS A 12 -11.19 14.37 -2.02
C LYS A 12 -10.33 15.07 -3.07
N ALA A 13 -9.14 15.54 -2.69
CA ALA A 13 -8.24 16.23 -3.61
C ALA A 13 -7.73 15.34 -4.75
N LEU A 14 -7.54 14.03 -4.50
CA LEU A 14 -7.20 13.06 -5.54
C LEU A 14 -8.37 12.89 -6.51
N ILE A 15 -9.58 12.62 -6.01
CA ILE A 15 -10.80 12.40 -6.82
C ILE A 15 -11.13 13.64 -7.66
N GLU A 16 -10.97 14.84 -7.11
CA GLU A 16 -11.18 16.10 -7.82
C GLU A 16 -10.03 16.47 -8.79
N GLY A 17 -8.99 15.63 -8.91
CA GLY A 17 -7.84 15.89 -9.77
C GLY A 17 -6.95 17.06 -9.34
N LYS A 18 -7.14 17.59 -8.12
CA LYS A 18 -6.36 18.70 -7.57
C LYS A 18 -4.96 18.27 -7.12
N LYS A 19 -4.86 17.05 -6.59
CA LYS A 19 -3.60 16.46 -6.12
C LYS A 19 -3.01 15.58 -7.21
N LYS A 20 -1.89 16.01 -7.80
CA LYS A 20 -1.21 15.34 -8.93
C LYS A 20 0.25 14.97 -8.64
N LEU A 21 0.73 15.32 -7.45
CA LEU A 21 2.10 15.09 -7.01
C LEU A 21 2.08 14.44 -5.62
N THR A 22 3.09 13.64 -5.32
CA THR A 22 3.40 13.25 -3.94
C THR A 22 4.89 13.30 -3.62
N ILE A 23 5.21 13.86 -2.46
CA ILE A 23 6.57 13.92 -1.95
C ILE A 23 6.81 12.74 -1.00
N ARG A 24 7.90 12.00 -1.23
CA ARG A 24 8.27 10.82 -0.41
C ARG A 24 9.75 10.81 -0.09
N LYS A 25 10.09 10.43 1.14
CA LYS A 25 11.49 10.16 1.56
C LYS A 25 12.11 8.99 0.79
N TRP A 26 11.31 8.00 0.42
CA TRP A 26 11.77 6.83 -0.35
C TRP A 26 10.66 6.31 -1.26
N THR A 27 11.05 5.80 -2.43
CA THR A 27 10.14 5.15 -3.36
C THR A 27 10.87 4.08 -4.17
N ASN A 28 10.15 3.03 -4.56
CA ASN A 28 10.56 2.06 -5.58
C ASN A 28 9.76 2.22 -6.88
N LEU A 29 8.97 3.30 -6.99
CA LEU A 29 8.23 3.64 -8.18
C LEU A 29 9.17 4.22 -9.24
N LYS A 30 8.83 3.98 -10.51
CA LYS A 30 9.51 4.48 -11.70
C LYS A 30 8.48 5.08 -12.62
N GLU A 31 8.93 5.96 -13.50
CA GLU A 31 8.12 6.45 -14.62
C GLU A 31 7.54 5.28 -15.43
N GLY A 32 6.27 5.40 -15.81
CA GLY A 32 5.51 4.36 -16.50
C GLY A 32 4.88 3.29 -15.60
N ASP A 33 5.20 3.24 -14.31
CA ASP A 33 4.54 2.29 -13.40
C ASP A 33 3.02 2.56 -13.31
N GLU A 34 2.23 1.49 -13.37
CA GLU A 34 0.83 1.50 -12.96
C GLU A 34 0.67 1.03 -11.51
N VAL A 35 -0.05 1.82 -10.71
CA VAL A 35 -0.19 1.59 -9.27
C VAL A 35 -1.64 1.67 -8.83
N LEU A 36 -2.00 0.91 -7.79
CA LEU A 36 -3.25 1.13 -7.07
C LEU A 36 -3.11 2.26 -6.07
N VAL A 37 -4.06 3.19 -6.10
CA VAL A 37 -4.10 4.30 -5.15
C VAL A 37 -4.98 3.95 -3.97
N HIS A 38 -4.40 4.00 -2.77
CA HIS A 38 -5.11 3.76 -1.52
C HIS A 38 -5.32 5.05 -0.75
N SER A 39 -6.51 5.24 -0.20
CA SER A 39 -6.77 6.30 0.77
C SER A 39 -7.85 5.86 1.75
N GLY A 40 -7.64 6.15 3.04
CA GLY A 40 -8.60 5.81 4.09
C GLY A 40 -8.91 4.31 4.24
N GLY A 41 -7.96 3.44 3.87
CA GLY A 41 -8.14 1.98 3.95
C GLY A 41 -8.85 1.36 2.74
N LYS A 42 -9.21 2.15 1.73
CA LYS A 42 -9.83 1.68 0.48
C LYS A 42 -8.91 1.90 -0.71
N ILE A 43 -9.11 1.12 -1.76
CA ILE A 43 -8.59 1.44 -3.10
C ILE A 43 -9.57 2.42 -3.72
N ILE A 44 -9.08 3.57 -4.17
CA ILE A 44 -9.93 4.65 -4.70
C ILE A 44 -9.69 4.92 -6.19
N GLY A 45 -8.76 4.18 -6.80
CA GLY A 45 -8.44 4.34 -8.22
C GLY A 45 -7.09 3.74 -8.59
N LYS A 46 -6.68 4.00 -9.82
CA LYS A 46 -5.37 3.67 -10.38
C LYS A 46 -4.59 4.96 -10.67
N ALA A 47 -3.27 4.86 -10.68
CA ALA A 47 -2.45 5.95 -11.18
C ALA A 47 -1.33 5.43 -12.07
N ARG A 48 -1.03 6.21 -13.10
CA ARG A 48 0.16 6.03 -13.93
C ARG A 48 1.22 7.03 -13.48
N ILE A 49 2.40 6.55 -13.14
CA ILE A 49 3.51 7.41 -12.72
C ILE A 49 4.08 8.12 -13.93
N LEU A 50 4.02 9.45 -13.92
CA LEU A 50 4.46 10.31 -15.02
C LEU A 50 5.94 10.64 -14.92
N SER A 51 6.46 10.83 -13.71
CA SER A 51 7.89 11.06 -13.48
C SER A 51 8.24 10.80 -12.02
N VAL A 52 9.51 10.49 -11.79
CA VAL A 52 10.08 10.37 -10.44
C VAL A 52 11.38 11.15 -10.42
N GLN A 53 11.40 12.27 -9.69
CA GLN A 53 12.56 13.16 -9.60
C GLN A 53 13.05 13.24 -8.17
N LYS A 54 14.35 13.43 -7.98
CA LYS A 54 14.95 13.63 -6.67
C LYS A 54 15.29 15.11 -6.50
N LYS A 55 14.92 15.69 -5.37
CA LYS A 55 15.10 17.12 -5.11
C LYS A 55 15.38 17.38 -3.63
N HIS A 56 16.18 18.39 -3.33
CA HIS A 56 16.33 18.82 -1.94
C HIS A 56 15.06 19.52 -1.45
N ILE A 57 14.71 19.37 -0.17
CA ILE A 57 13.48 19.97 0.40
C ILE A 57 13.43 21.49 0.24
N THR A 58 14.59 22.14 0.31
CA THR A 58 14.71 23.60 0.14
C THR A 58 14.35 24.06 -1.26
N ASP A 59 14.49 23.20 -2.26
CA ASP A 59 14.31 23.57 -3.66
C ASP A 59 12.87 23.36 -4.12
N ILE A 60 12.00 22.82 -3.26
CA ILE A 60 10.60 22.56 -3.58
C ILE A 60 9.87 23.90 -3.75
N THR A 61 9.19 24.04 -4.89
CA THR A 61 8.46 25.25 -5.25
C THR A 61 7.07 25.26 -4.63
N ASP A 62 6.46 26.44 -4.54
CA ASP A 62 5.07 26.56 -4.08
C ASP A 62 4.10 25.78 -4.99
N GLU A 63 4.38 25.72 -6.29
CA GLU A 63 3.56 24.96 -7.23
C GLU A 63 3.64 23.46 -6.96
N GLU A 64 4.84 22.91 -6.75
CA GLU A 64 5.04 21.49 -6.39
C GLU A 64 4.34 21.16 -5.06
N ALA A 65 4.44 22.05 -4.07
CA ALA A 65 3.77 21.90 -2.78
C ALA A 65 2.23 21.90 -2.93
N ARG A 66 1.68 22.80 -3.77
CA ARG A 66 0.25 22.83 -4.10
C ARG A 66 -0.22 21.57 -4.79
N LEU A 67 0.57 21.03 -5.72
CA LEU A 67 0.26 19.76 -6.38
C LEU A 67 0.32 18.57 -5.41
N ASP A 68 1.11 18.65 -4.33
CA ASP A 68 1.11 17.70 -3.21
C ASP A 68 -0.03 17.96 -2.19
N GLY A 69 -0.85 18.99 -2.41
CA GLY A 69 -2.00 19.32 -1.57
C GLY A 69 -1.66 20.12 -0.32
N PHE A 70 -0.57 20.88 -0.35
CA PHE A 70 -0.25 21.94 0.61
C PHE A 70 -0.63 23.31 0.02
N ARG A 71 -0.58 24.37 0.82
CA ARG A 71 -0.83 25.75 0.42
C ARG A 71 0.34 26.33 -0.36
N ASP A 72 1.54 26.06 0.12
CA ASP A 72 2.81 26.61 -0.33
C ASP A 72 3.98 25.75 0.18
N ALA A 73 5.21 26.07 -0.26
CA ALA A 73 6.39 25.33 0.13
C ALA A 73 6.74 25.49 1.62
N GLU A 74 6.31 26.59 2.26
CA GLU A 74 6.55 26.83 3.68
C GLU A 74 5.69 25.92 4.58
N GLU A 75 4.41 25.75 4.27
CA GLU A 75 3.52 24.78 4.94
C GLU A 75 4.05 23.36 4.81
N LEU A 76 4.49 22.96 3.60
CA LEU A 76 5.13 21.67 3.37
C LEU A 76 6.39 21.50 4.24
N ARG A 77 7.31 22.47 4.21
CA ARG A 77 8.55 22.41 4.99
C ARG A 77 8.29 22.28 6.49
N ARG A 78 7.32 23.02 7.04
CA ARG A 78 6.89 22.87 8.45
C ARG A 78 6.39 21.46 8.78
N GLU A 79 5.65 20.83 7.87
CA GLU A 79 5.18 19.45 8.07
C GLU A 79 6.30 18.42 7.98
N ILE A 80 7.33 18.67 7.17
CA ILE A 80 8.53 17.84 7.09
C ILE A 80 9.44 18.06 8.31
N GLU A 81 9.57 19.28 8.81
CA GLU A 81 10.34 19.60 10.01
C GLU A 81 9.79 18.89 11.26
N LYS A 82 8.46 18.78 11.37
CA LYS A 82 7.80 18.01 12.46
C LYS A 82 8.20 16.54 12.51
N ILE A 83 8.71 15.98 11.41
CA ILE A 83 9.22 14.60 11.37
C ILE A 83 10.76 14.54 11.39
N GLY A 84 11.43 15.69 11.61
CA GLY A 84 12.88 15.80 11.76
C GLY A 84 13.64 15.39 10.50
N TYR A 85 13.20 15.85 9.33
CA TYR A 85 13.84 15.50 8.06
C TYR A 85 14.22 16.74 7.25
N ASP A 86 15.44 16.77 6.73
CA ASP A 86 16.03 17.94 6.05
C ASP A 86 16.80 17.59 4.76
N GLY A 87 16.67 16.36 4.26
CA GLY A 87 17.43 15.88 3.10
C GLY A 87 16.67 15.87 1.77
N GLU A 88 17.12 15.00 0.87
CA GLU A 88 16.51 14.83 -0.46
C GLU A 88 15.24 13.98 -0.43
N VAL A 89 14.23 14.42 -1.17
CA VAL A 89 12.96 13.71 -1.34
C VAL A 89 12.74 13.33 -2.80
N TYR A 90 11.85 12.37 -3.01
CA TYR A 90 11.32 12.00 -4.31
C TYR A 90 10.02 12.74 -4.57
N LEU A 91 9.97 13.50 -5.67
CA LEU A 91 8.75 14.08 -6.24
C LEU A 91 8.21 13.09 -7.26
N ILE A 92 6.99 12.62 -7.03
CA ILE A 92 6.34 11.64 -7.87
C ILE A 92 5.11 12.30 -8.49
N HIS A 93 5.20 12.61 -9.78
CA HIS A 93 4.05 13.04 -10.56
C HIS A 93 3.28 11.83 -11.04
N PHE A 94 1.96 11.94 -11.02
CA PHE A 94 1.10 10.85 -11.46
C PHE A 94 -0.18 11.39 -12.10
N ASP A 95 -0.70 10.58 -13.01
CA ASP A 95 -2.01 10.75 -13.59
C ASP A 95 -2.96 9.78 -12.89
N PHE A 96 -4.04 10.31 -12.29
CA PHE A 96 -4.94 9.54 -11.42
C PHE A 96 -6.28 9.32 -12.08
N GLU A 97 -6.68 8.06 -12.15
CA GLU A 97 -7.98 7.61 -12.63
C GLU A 97 -8.80 7.08 -11.44
N PRO A 98 -9.84 7.83 -11.00
CA PRO A 98 -10.69 7.39 -9.91
C PRO A 98 -11.51 6.16 -10.30
N LEU A 99 -11.71 5.27 -9.34
CA LEU A 99 -12.60 4.11 -9.46
C LEU A 99 -13.59 4.11 -8.30
N GLU A 100 -14.64 3.29 -8.41
CA GLU A 100 -15.48 2.98 -7.26
C GLU A 100 -14.62 2.41 -6.13
N ALA A 101 -14.88 2.86 -4.90
CA ALA A 101 -13.98 2.58 -3.79
C ALA A 101 -14.09 1.11 -3.34
N VAL A 102 -13.06 0.31 -3.64
CA VAL A 102 -13.03 -1.13 -3.35
C VAL A 102 -12.33 -1.41 -2.02
N ASN A 103 -12.86 -2.36 -1.25
CA ASN A 103 -12.16 -2.93 -0.10
C ASN A 103 -10.94 -3.73 -0.60
N PRO A 104 -9.70 -3.43 -0.17
CA PRO A 104 -8.51 -4.17 -0.58
C PRO A 104 -8.61 -5.67 -0.31
N HIS A 105 -9.36 -6.08 0.72
CA HIS A 105 -9.65 -7.48 0.99
C HIS A 105 -10.32 -8.14 -0.21
N ASN A 106 -11.45 -7.58 -0.65
CA ASN A 106 -12.26 -8.12 -1.74
C ASN A 106 -11.50 -8.19 -3.06
N LEU A 107 -10.58 -7.24 -3.31
CA LEU A 107 -9.72 -7.32 -4.49
C LEU A 107 -8.83 -8.58 -4.51
N TYR A 108 -8.34 -9.02 -3.35
CA TYR A 108 -7.38 -10.12 -3.26
C TYR A 108 -8.00 -11.48 -2.91
N TYR A 109 -9.12 -11.47 -2.19
CA TYR A 109 -9.71 -12.67 -1.60
C TYR A 109 -11.21 -12.78 -1.88
N GLY A 110 -11.82 -11.85 -2.63
CA GLY A 110 -13.28 -11.79 -2.76
C GLY A 110 -13.94 -11.69 -1.38
N ASP A 111 -14.97 -12.52 -1.17
CA ASP A 111 -15.66 -12.62 0.12
C ASP A 111 -15.10 -13.73 1.02
N ALA A 112 -13.99 -14.38 0.62
CA ALA A 112 -13.41 -15.50 1.36
C ALA A 112 -12.82 -15.05 2.70
N ASP A 113 -13.09 -15.83 3.75
CA ASP A 113 -12.53 -15.57 5.08
C ASP A 113 -11.05 -15.98 5.15
N LEU A 114 -10.21 -15.11 5.71
CA LEU A 114 -8.77 -15.36 5.78
C LEU A 114 -8.40 -16.54 6.69
N GLU A 115 -9.17 -16.77 7.76
CA GLU A 115 -8.92 -17.92 8.63
C GLU A 115 -9.35 -19.21 7.94
N GLU A 116 -10.45 -19.20 7.20
CA GLU A 116 -10.86 -20.33 6.36
C GLU A 116 -9.78 -20.67 5.32
N ILE A 117 -9.27 -19.68 4.59
CA ILE A 117 -8.14 -19.86 3.66
C ILE A 117 -6.98 -20.53 4.39
N ALA A 118 -6.57 -20.02 5.56
CA ALA A 118 -5.44 -20.57 6.29
C ALA A 118 -5.67 -22.01 6.77
N ARG A 119 -6.87 -22.35 7.26
CA ARG A 119 -7.22 -23.72 7.69
C ARG A 119 -7.18 -24.69 6.51
N LYS A 120 -7.92 -24.40 5.45
CA LYS A 120 -7.97 -25.23 4.23
C LYS A 120 -6.60 -25.43 3.61
N SER A 121 -5.75 -24.40 3.68
CA SER A 121 -4.38 -24.50 3.16
C SER A 121 -3.51 -25.46 3.95
N LEU A 122 -3.62 -25.47 5.28
CA LEU A 122 -2.87 -26.41 6.13
C LEU A 122 -3.37 -27.85 5.96
N GLU A 123 -4.66 -28.03 5.61
CA GLU A 123 -5.29 -29.33 5.42
C GLU A 123 -5.03 -29.93 4.03
N HIS A 124 -5.10 -29.12 2.97
CA HIS A 124 -5.18 -29.61 1.59
C HIS A 124 -3.98 -29.27 0.71
N LEU A 125 -3.08 -28.37 1.14
CA LEU A 125 -1.93 -27.94 0.34
C LEU A 125 -0.62 -28.49 0.88
N GLU A 126 0.31 -28.78 -0.03
CA GLU A 126 1.70 -29.09 0.32
C GLU A 126 2.47 -27.79 0.55
N LEU A 127 2.64 -27.43 1.82
CA LEU A 127 3.31 -26.21 2.24
C LEU A 127 4.74 -26.49 2.71
N ASP A 128 5.66 -25.60 2.35
CA ASP A 128 6.98 -25.58 2.98
C ASP A 128 6.89 -25.19 4.47
N GLU A 129 7.95 -25.48 5.23
CA GLU A 129 7.99 -25.26 6.68
C GLU A 129 7.71 -23.79 7.06
N ARG A 130 8.17 -22.86 6.22
CA ARG A 130 8.02 -21.42 6.46
C ARG A 130 6.57 -21.00 6.28
N ASP A 131 5.95 -21.33 5.16
CA ASP A 131 4.57 -20.98 4.83
C ASP A 131 3.61 -21.63 5.85
N ARG A 132 3.85 -22.90 6.22
CA ARG A 132 3.11 -23.58 7.31
C ARG A 132 3.20 -22.80 8.62
N ARG A 133 4.41 -22.45 9.07
CA ARG A 133 4.62 -21.66 10.30
C ARG A 133 3.92 -20.30 10.26
N VAL A 134 3.89 -19.65 9.09
CA VAL A 134 3.20 -18.37 8.90
C VAL A 134 1.69 -18.53 9.10
N LEU A 135 1.07 -19.55 8.49
CA LEU A 135 -0.37 -19.79 8.60
C LEU A 135 -0.78 -20.21 10.02
N GLU A 136 -0.05 -21.13 10.65
CA GLU A 136 -0.29 -21.54 12.04
C GLU A 136 -0.20 -20.35 13.00
N THR A 137 0.83 -19.50 12.84
CA THR A 137 0.98 -18.29 13.64
C THR A 137 -0.18 -17.32 13.38
N PHE A 138 -0.63 -17.19 12.13
CA PHE A 138 -1.79 -16.36 11.80
C PHE A 138 -3.06 -16.86 12.51
N LEU A 139 -3.39 -18.15 12.38
CA LEU A 139 -4.55 -18.77 13.02
C LEU A 139 -4.52 -18.65 14.55
N LYS A 140 -3.35 -18.89 15.17
CA LYS A 140 -3.19 -18.77 16.62
C LYS A 140 -3.52 -17.39 17.17
N TYR A 141 -3.30 -16.32 16.39
CA TYR A 141 -3.47 -14.95 16.85
C TYR A 141 -4.67 -14.21 16.23
N GLY A 142 -5.37 -14.81 15.25
CA GLY A 142 -6.56 -14.28 14.58
C GLY A 142 -6.37 -12.92 13.92
N SER A 143 -5.12 -12.52 13.65
CA SER A 143 -4.82 -11.18 13.12
C SER A 143 -3.46 -11.11 12.48
N ILE A 144 -3.43 -10.66 11.23
CA ILE A 144 -2.19 -10.35 10.49
C ILE A 144 -1.27 -9.44 11.30
N ARG A 145 -1.83 -8.45 12.01
CA ARG A 145 -1.06 -7.49 12.81
C ARG A 145 -0.37 -8.17 13.99
N ARG A 146 -1.11 -9.02 14.73
CA ARG A 146 -0.60 -9.71 15.92
C ARG A 146 0.39 -10.80 15.52
N ALA A 147 0.05 -11.60 14.52
CA ALA A 147 0.93 -12.61 13.95
C ALA A 147 2.25 -12.02 13.46
N ALA A 148 2.22 -10.88 12.74
CA ALA A 148 3.44 -10.23 12.27
C ALA A 148 4.40 -9.86 13.41
N ARG A 149 3.87 -9.30 14.53
CA ARG A 149 4.71 -8.99 15.70
C ARG A 149 5.39 -10.24 16.26
N LYS A 150 4.73 -11.39 16.21
CA LYS A 150 5.27 -12.67 16.69
C LYS A 150 6.26 -13.32 15.72
N LEU A 151 6.12 -13.06 14.43
CA LEU A 151 7.02 -13.56 13.38
C LEU A 151 8.29 -12.71 13.19
N GLY A 152 8.47 -11.62 13.95
CA GLY A 152 9.65 -10.75 13.83
C GLY A 152 9.37 -9.29 13.48
N GLY A 153 8.14 -8.81 13.69
CA GLY A 153 7.83 -7.37 13.70
C GLY A 153 6.88 -6.91 12.58
N ALA A 154 6.61 -5.60 12.56
CA ALA A 154 5.55 -5.04 11.69
C ALA A 154 5.76 -5.28 10.19
N ARG A 155 7.00 -5.41 9.72
CA ARG A 155 7.34 -5.68 8.32
C ARG A 155 6.84 -7.06 7.84
N LYS A 156 6.65 -8.01 8.75
CA LYS A 156 6.14 -9.37 8.46
C LYS A 156 4.68 -9.42 7.99
N ARG A 157 3.93 -8.32 8.11
CA ARG A 157 2.55 -8.24 7.57
C ARG A 157 2.50 -8.49 6.07
N GLY A 158 3.50 -8.02 5.32
CA GLY A 158 3.59 -8.25 3.88
C GLY A 158 3.81 -9.72 3.53
N GLU A 159 4.64 -10.39 4.32
CA GLU A 159 4.91 -11.83 4.20
C GLU A 159 3.66 -12.66 4.46
N ILE A 160 2.94 -12.42 5.57
CA ILE A 160 1.68 -13.13 5.87
C ILE A 160 0.68 -12.98 4.72
N ARG A 161 0.47 -11.76 4.22
CA ARG A 161 -0.42 -11.52 3.08
C ARG A 161 0.06 -12.17 1.79
N LYS A 162 1.38 -12.37 1.61
CA LYS A 162 1.92 -13.04 0.43
C LYS A 162 1.58 -14.53 0.49
N VAL A 163 1.76 -15.16 1.66
CA VAL A 163 1.41 -16.57 1.88
C VAL A 163 -0.09 -16.78 1.71
N LEU A 164 -0.94 -16.00 2.40
CA LEU A 164 -2.41 -16.11 2.27
C LEU A 164 -2.88 -15.96 0.82
N ARG A 165 -2.33 -15.02 0.04
CA ARG A 165 -2.68 -14.86 -1.39
C ARG A 165 -2.17 -15.99 -2.27
N LYS A 166 -0.99 -16.54 -1.97
CA LYS A 166 -0.46 -17.71 -2.68
C LYS A 166 -1.42 -18.88 -2.46
N CYS A 167 -1.75 -19.17 -1.21
CA CYS A 167 -2.60 -20.26 -0.82
C CYS A 167 -4.05 -20.11 -1.32
N TYR A 168 -4.64 -18.92 -1.23
CA TYR A 168 -5.98 -18.66 -1.77
C TYR A 168 -6.07 -18.99 -3.27
N ARG A 169 -5.10 -18.57 -4.07
CA ARG A 169 -5.08 -18.88 -5.51
C ARG A 169 -4.97 -20.37 -5.79
N GLU A 170 -4.13 -21.07 -5.02
CA GLU A 170 -3.97 -22.53 -5.18
C GLU A 170 -5.24 -23.29 -4.76
N LEU A 171 -5.94 -22.85 -3.71
CA LEU A 171 -7.23 -23.41 -3.32
C LEU A 171 -8.30 -23.19 -4.41
N MET A 172 -8.35 -21.99 -5.02
CA MET A 172 -9.26 -21.68 -6.13
C MET A 172 -8.99 -22.59 -7.34
N GLU A 173 -7.71 -22.77 -7.71
CA GLU A 173 -7.32 -23.64 -8.83
C GLU A 173 -7.72 -25.11 -8.61
N ARG A 174 -7.80 -25.54 -7.34
CA ARG A 174 -8.25 -26.88 -6.95
C ARG A 174 -9.76 -26.98 -6.69
N GLY A 175 -10.52 -25.89 -6.83
CA GLY A 175 -11.97 -25.85 -6.54
C GLY A 175 -12.32 -26.02 -5.06
N LEU A 176 -11.41 -25.66 -4.16
CA LEU A 176 -11.56 -25.80 -2.70
C LEU A 176 -12.02 -24.52 -2.01
N THR A 177 -12.17 -23.42 -2.77
CA THR A 177 -12.75 -22.17 -2.31
C THR A 177 -13.34 -21.37 -3.46
#